data_AF-A0AA35XID4-F1
#
_entry.id   AF-A0AA35XID4-F1
#
_cell.length_a   1.000
_cell.length_b   1.000
_cell.length_c   1.000
_cell.angle_alpha   90.00
_cell.angle_beta   90.00
_cell.angle_gamma   90.00
#
_symmetry.space_group_name_H-M   'P 1'
#
loop_
_entity.id
_entity.type
_entity.pdbx_description
1 polymer ?
#
loop_
_entity_poly.entity_id
_entity_poly.type
_entity_poly.pdbx_seq_one_letter_code
_entity_poly.pdbx_strand_id
1 'polypeptide(L)' 'MLPSAVKVDYHASCFCHHRLVDVGHVCSVCLSIFCQFTPICSMCQAHFKLPNLPLVKAGKSKKKKNA' A
#
# COMPACT_ATOMS: atom_id res chain seq x y z
N MET A 1 4.41 15.76 35.80
CA MET A 1 4.42 15.94 34.33
C MET A 1 3.83 14.68 33.70
N LEU A 2 2.60 14.73 33.18
CA LEU A 2 2.08 13.65 32.36
C LEU A 2 2.70 13.80 30.96
N PRO A 3 3.27 12.75 30.35
CA PRO A 3 3.72 12.83 28.97
C PRO A 3 2.51 13.17 28.09
N SER A 4 2.57 14.31 27.41
CA SER A 4 1.58 14.71 26.41
C SER A 4 1.49 13.60 25.38
N ALA A 5 0.29 13.06 25.14
CA ALA A 5 0.05 11.98 24.20
C ALA A 5 0.65 12.36 22.84
N VAL A 6 1.79 11.77 22.51
CA VAL A 6 2.49 12.01 21.25
C VAL A 6 1.59 11.43 20.17
N LYS A 7 1.19 12.27 19.23
CA LYS A 7 0.36 11.84 18.10
C LYS A 7 1.26 10.97 17.21
N VAL A 8 1.04 9.66 17.25
CA VAL A 8 1.77 8.67 16.44
C VAL A 8 1.06 8.56 15.10
N ASP A 9 1.80 8.69 14.00
CA ASP A 9 1.29 8.46 12.66
C ASP A 9 1.30 6.95 12.37
N TYR A 10 0.11 6.37 12.19
CA TYR A 10 -0.07 4.93 11.93
C TYR A 10 -0.05 4.57 10.44
N HIS A 11 0.26 5.53 9.59
CA HIS A 11 0.27 5.33 8.15
C HIS A 11 1.53 4.60 7.69
N ALA A 12 1.38 3.67 6.75
CA ALA A 12 2.51 3.04 6.09
C ALA A 12 2.95 3.87 4.88
N SER A 13 4.23 3.88 4.56
CA SER A 13 4.70 4.46 3.29
C SER A 13 4.78 3.38 2.22
N CYS A 14 4.20 3.62 1.04
CA CYS A 14 4.29 2.65 -0.06
C CYS A 14 5.58 2.82 -0.86
N PHE A 15 6.19 1.71 -1.29
CA PHE A 15 7.44 1.72 -2.04
C PHE A 15 7.28 2.19 -3.51
N CYS A 16 6.06 2.18 -4.07
CA CYS A 16 5.84 2.63 -5.45
C CYS A 16 6.08 4.14 -5.65
N HIS A 17 5.60 4.94 -4.70
CA HIS A 17 5.50 6.40 -4.84
C HIS A 17 6.07 7.16 -3.65
N HIS A 18 6.52 6.45 -2.62
CA HIS A 18 6.97 7.00 -1.33
C HIS A 18 5.94 7.95 -0.71
N ARG A 19 4.67 7.53 -0.74
CA ARG A 19 3.55 8.26 -0.12
C ARG A 19 3.00 7.46 1.04
N LEU A 20 2.54 8.18 2.05
CA LEU A 20 1.78 7.64 3.16
C LEU A 20 0.44 7.10 2.65
N VAL A 21 0.09 5.90 3.09
CA VAL A 21 -1.16 5.19 2.81
C VAL A 21 -1.72 4.61 4.11
N ASP A 22 -3.04 4.73 4.27
CA ASP A 22 -3.77 4.03 5.33
C ASP A 22 -3.92 2.54 5.04
N VAL A 23 -4.13 2.18 3.78
CA VAL A 23 -4.37 0.80 3.35
C VAL A 23 -3.46 0.47 2.18
N GLY A 24 -2.75 -0.64 2.27
CA GLY A 24 -1.85 -1.13 1.22
C GLY A 24 -1.80 -2.65 1.16
N HIS A 25 -1.20 -3.17 0.10
CA HIS A 25 -0.97 -4.61 -0.07
C HIS A 25 0.47 -4.96 0.26
N VAL A 26 0.64 -6.01 1.06
CA VAL A 26 1.96 -6.44 1.57
C VAL A 26 2.44 -7.65 0.80
N CYS A 27 3.69 -7.63 0.35
CA CYS A 27 4.34 -8.81 -0.21
C CYS A 27 4.69 -9.81 0.89
N SER A 28 4.25 -11.06 0.75
CA SER A 28 4.61 -12.13 1.71
C SER A 28 6.08 -12.53 1.65
N VAL A 29 6.78 -12.20 0.55
CA VAL A 29 8.18 -12.58 0.34
C VAL A 29 9.13 -11.53 0.90
N CYS A 30 8.94 -10.26 0.53
CA CYS A 30 9.86 -9.17 0.89
C CYS A 30 9.24 -8.12 1.83
N LEU A 31 8.01 -8.32 2.32
CA LEU A 31 7.30 -7.42 3.23
C LEU A 31 7.09 -5.99 2.70
N SER A 32 7.28 -5.77 1.39
CA SER A 32 7.08 -4.46 0.77
C SER A 32 5.60 -4.10 0.68
N ILE A 33 5.27 -2.84 1.00
CA ILE A 33 3.91 -2.29 1.01
C ILE A 33 3.65 -1.52 -0.28
N PHE A 34 2.54 -1.81 -0.95
CA PHE A 34 2.15 -1.20 -2.22
C PHE A 34 0.84 -0.44 -2.11
N CYS A 35 0.81 0.75 -2.74
CA CYS A 35 -0.35 1.63 -2.81
C CYS A 35 -1.50 1.04 -3.65
N GLN A 36 -1.20 0.09 -4.54
CA GLN A 36 -2.18 -0.51 -5.45
C GLN A 36 -1.87 -1.99 -5.66
N PHE A 37 -2.91 -2.79 -5.88
CA PHE A 37 -2.75 -4.21 -6.12
C PHE A 37 -2.05 -4.45 -7.45
N THR A 38 -0.98 -5.25 -7.42
CA THR A 38 -0.27 -5.72 -8.61
C THR A 38 -0.05 -7.23 -8.49
N PRO A 39 -0.19 -8.01 -9.56
CA PRO A 39 -0.01 -9.46 -9.50
C PRO A 39 1.46 -9.88 -9.34
N ILE A 40 2.40 -8.96 -9.58
CA ILE A 40 3.84 -9.19 -9.52
C ILE A 40 4.45 -8.10 -8.63
N CYS A 41 5.20 -8.50 -7.62
CA CYS A 41 5.93 -7.58 -6.75
C CYS A 41 7.07 -6.91 -7.53
N SER A 42 7.11 -5.57 -7.57
CA SER A 42 8.18 -4.84 -8.28
C SER A 42 9.56 -5.01 -7.65
N MET A 43 9.64 -5.33 -6.36
CA MET A 43 10.90 -5.43 -5.61
C MET A 43 11.56 -6.81 -5.69
N CYS A 44 10.78 -7.88 -5.60
CA CYS A 44 11.31 -9.25 -5.61
C CYS A 44 10.81 -10.11 -6.77
N GLN A 45 10.01 -9.55 -7.69
CA GLN A 45 9.40 -10.24 -8.84
C GLN A 45 8.55 -11.47 -8.46
N ALA A 46 8.19 -11.62 -7.19
CA ALA A 46 7.32 -12.69 -6.75
C ALA A 46 5.90 -12.50 -7.30
N HIS A 47 5.31 -13.59 -7.76
CA HIS A 47 3.90 -13.64 -8.17
C HIS A 47 3.01 -13.77 -6.94
N PHE A 48 2.09 -12.83 -6.77
CA PHE A 48 1.04 -12.95 -5.77
C PHE A 48 0.10 -14.08 -6.18
N LYS A 49 0.13 -15.21 -5.45
CA LYS A 49 -0.84 -16.29 -5.60
C LYS A 49 -2.17 -15.79 -5.02
N LEU A 50 -3.06 -15.24 -5.85
CA LEU A 50 -4.43 -14.98 -5.44
C LEU A 50 -5.26 -16.24 -5.65
N PRO A 51 -5.80 -16.84 -4.58
CA PRO A 51 -6.89 -17.78 -4.73
C PRO A 51 -8.14 -16.98 -5.14
N ASN A 52 -8.39 -16.90 -6.45
CA ASN A 52 -9.72 -16.66 -7.03
C ASN A 52 -10.34 -15.25 -6.88
N LEU A 53 -9.63 -14.17 -7.22
CA LEU A 53 -10.31 -12.90 -7.53
C LEU A 53 -10.44 -12.69 -9.05
N PRO A 54 -11.65 -12.36 -9.57
CA PRO A 54 -11.77 -11.85 -10.93
C PRO A 54 -10.95 -10.56 -11.00
N LEU A 55 -10.16 -10.38 -12.06
CA LEU A 55 -9.35 -9.18 -12.28
C LEU A 55 -10.26 -7.94 -12.21
N VAL A 56 -10.32 -7.32 -11.03
CA VAL A 56 -10.99 -6.03 -10.86
C VAL A 56 -10.13 -5.04 -11.63
N LYS A 57 -10.58 -4.70 -12.84
CA LYS A 57 -10.02 -3.65 -13.68
C LYS A 57 -9.71 -2.45 -12.80
N ALA A 58 -8.44 -2.05 -12.80
CA ALA A 58 -7.92 -0.91 -12.05
C ALA A 58 -8.90 0.27 -12.10
N GLY A 59 -9.65 0.46 -11.01
CA GLY A 59 -10.44 1.66 -10.81
C GLY A 59 -9.46 2.83 -10.77
N LYS A 60 -9.55 3.72 -11.75
CA LYS A 60 -8.84 5.00 -11.76
C LYS A 60 -9.18 5.76 -10.47
N SER A 61 -8.34 5.66 -9.44
CA SER A 61 -8.41 6.57 -8.30
C SER A 61 -8.10 7.97 -8.81
N LYS A 62 -9.16 8.72 -9.12
CA LYS A 62 -9.12 10.15 -9.42
C LYS A 62 -8.31 10.82 -8.29
N LYS A 63 -7.16 11.36 -8.66
CA LYS A 63 -6.39 12.33 -7.88
C LYS A 63 -7.34 13.43 -7.40
N LYS A 64 -7.81 13.35 -6.15
CA LYS A 64 -8.37 14.50 -5.44
C LYS A 64 -7.17 15.40 -5.10
N LYS A 65 -6.96 16.36 -6.01
CA LYS A 65 -6.17 17.57 -5.80
C LYS A 65 -7.01 18.41 -4.85
N ASN A 66 -6.59 18.50 -3.59
CA ASN A 66 -7.17 19.42 -2.64
C ASN A 66 -6.49 20.78 -2.86
N ALA A 67 -7.27 21.76 -3.30
CA ALA A 67 -6.96 23.18 -3.28
C ALA A 67 -8.06 23.84 -2.45
#